data_AF-A0A016WT40-F1
#
_entry.id   AF-A0A016WT40-F1
#
_cell.length_a   1.000
_cell.length_b   1.000
_cell.length_c   1.000
_cell.angle_alpha   90.00
_cell.angle_beta   90.00
_cell.angle_gamma   90.00
#
_symmetry.space_group_name_H-M   'P 1'
#
loop_
_entity.id
_entity.type
_entity.pdbx_description
1 polymer ?
#
loop_
_entity_poly.entity_id
_entity_poly.type
_entity_poly.pdbx_seq_one_letter_code
_entity_poly.pdbx_strand_id
1 'polypeptide(L)'
;MRTERDTARLIRCGALMLSSFTLVTSIALIGFGIRTMTEMAYLSDVIGTRELTTAALLMLCLGTCTFTSTPLGLFSVITKQNTMMLTHMVLIFFVGLLSAVCAWLGFNLNSEVNSGVVLHWMNISFLNEYGNPEAVALTQSWDEMQRKFTCCGITDEKNSSEWLTTHWFIAYETWPRPRVPISCCATCETVHSRFCNSFLTNFPEDGVLNDDQRTCIAASYMCSEANERLANEEACQGRGSASTSKETYMHTKGCYAPLAAELHHHIKCIIFASLLTCVISFLSTCVWYALHESSFNSQNYAEVLLAVK
;
A
#
# COMPACT_ATOMS: atom_id res chain seq x y z
N MET A 1 -50.19 -13.91 -14.51
CA MET A 1 -49.65 -14.07 -15.89
C MET A 1 -48.86 -12.87 -16.44
N ARG A 2 -49.43 -11.68 -16.75
CA ARG A 2 -48.64 -10.55 -17.31
C ARG A 2 -47.69 -9.94 -16.27
N THR A 3 -48.19 -9.65 -15.07
CA THR A 3 -47.42 -9.16 -13.92
C THR A 3 -46.29 -10.10 -13.47
N GLU A 4 -46.52 -11.42 -13.45
CA GLU A 4 -45.47 -12.41 -13.12
C GLU A 4 -44.36 -12.47 -14.19
N ARG A 5 -44.74 -12.33 -15.47
CA ARG A 5 -43.77 -12.32 -16.59
C ARG A 5 -42.90 -11.07 -16.54
N ASP A 6 -43.46 -9.94 -16.17
CA ASP A 6 -42.73 -8.67 -16.04
C ASP A 6 -41.79 -8.70 -14.83
N THR A 7 -42.23 -9.30 -13.71
CA THR A 7 -41.41 -9.50 -12.51
C THR A 7 -40.20 -10.40 -12.79
N ALA A 8 -40.38 -11.53 -13.49
CA ALA A 8 -39.29 -12.43 -13.85
C ALA A 8 -38.27 -11.79 -14.81
N ARG A 9 -38.72 -10.89 -15.69
CA ARG A 9 -37.82 -10.10 -16.57
C ARG A 9 -37.00 -9.10 -15.76
N LEU A 10 -37.63 -8.40 -14.81
CA LEU A 10 -36.96 -7.45 -13.92
C LEU A 10 -35.85 -8.12 -13.10
N ILE A 11 -36.12 -9.30 -12.50
CA ILE A 11 -35.12 -10.04 -11.71
C ILE A 11 -33.91 -10.43 -12.56
N ARG A 12 -34.13 -10.91 -13.80
CA ARG A 12 -33.05 -11.24 -14.74
C ARG A 12 -32.22 -10.03 -15.14
N CYS A 13 -32.88 -8.91 -15.46
CA CYS A 13 -32.18 -7.66 -15.74
C CYS A 13 -31.34 -7.21 -14.52
N GLY A 14 -31.90 -7.30 -13.31
CA GLY A 14 -31.17 -7.00 -12.07
C GLY A 14 -29.93 -7.88 -11.89
N ALA A 15 -30.04 -9.19 -12.09
CA ALA A 15 -28.92 -10.14 -11.99
C ALA A 15 -27.80 -9.81 -13.00
N LEU A 16 -28.16 -9.47 -14.25
CA LEU A 16 -27.19 -9.10 -15.29
C LEU A 16 -26.49 -7.77 -14.99
N MET A 17 -27.23 -6.78 -14.49
CA MET A 17 -26.67 -5.48 -14.11
C MET A 17 -25.70 -5.60 -12.94
N LEU A 18 -26.09 -6.35 -11.89
CA LEU A 18 -25.21 -6.62 -10.74
C LEU A 18 -23.97 -7.42 -11.15
N SER A 19 -24.12 -8.43 -12.02
CA SER A 19 -22.99 -9.22 -12.54
C SER A 19 -22.02 -8.37 -13.36
N SER A 20 -22.53 -7.40 -14.13
CA SER A 20 -21.68 -6.47 -14.88
C SER A 20 -20.92 -5.53 -13.94
N PHE A 21 -21.58 -5.06 -12.87
CA PHE A 21 -20.95 -4.22 -11.85
C PHE A 21 -19.88 -4.98 -11.05
N THR A 22 -20.15 -6.23 -10.66
CA THR A 22 -19.16 -7.09 -9.99
C THR A 22 -17.96 -7.36 -10.87
N LEU A 23 -18.13 -7.51 -12.19
CA LEU A 23 -17.02 -7.68 -13.12
C LEU A 23 -16.09 -6.46 -13.10
N VAL A 24 -16.65 -5.26 -13.26
CA VAL A 24 -15.86 -4.01 -13.25
C VAL A 24 -15.15 -3.82 -11.91
N THR A 25 -15.86 -4.08 -10.81
CA THR A 25 -15.31 -3.99 -9.46
C THR A 25 -14.16 -4.99 -9.25
N SER A 26 -14.29 -6.23 -9.75
CA SER A 26 -13.24 -7.25 -9.63
C SER A 26 -11.95 -6.87 -10.36
N ILE A 27 -12.05 -6.26 -11.54
CA ILE A 27 -10.87 -5.78 -12.29
C ILE A 27 -10.18 -4.66 -11.52
N ALA A 28 -10.95 -3.72 -10.97
CA ALA A 28 -10.41 -2.64 -10.14
C ALA A 28 -9.74 -3.17 -8.86
N LEU A 29 -10.34 -4.17 -8.20
CA LEU A 29 -9.78 -4.84 -7.02
C LEU A 29 -8.45 -5.53 -7.34
N ILE A 30 -8.37 -6.26 -8.45
CA ILE A 30 -7.12 -6.91 -8.89
C ILE A 30 -6.05 -5.86 -9.14
N GLY A 31 -6.36 -4.79 -9.88
CA GLY A 31 -5.42 -3.71 -10.17
C GLY A 31 -4.90 -3.02 -8.89
N PHE A 32 -5.81 -2.71 -7.97
CA PHE A 32 -5.45 -2.12 -6.68
C PHE A 32 -4.66 -3.09 -5.79
N GLY A 33 -5.01 -4.38 -5.79
CA GLY A 33 -4.28 -5.42 -5.07
C GLY A 33 -2.84 -5.58 -5.57
N ILE A 34 -2.65 -5.64 -6.90
CA ILE A 34 -1.31 -5.71 -7.52
C ILE A 34 -0.49 -4.47 -7.15
N ARG A 35 -1.08 -3.27 -7.29
CA ARG A 35 -0.42 -2.01 -6.92
C ARG A 35 0.03 -2.04 -5.46
N THR A 36 -0.87 -2.40 -4.55
CA THR A 36 -0.58 -2.46 -3.11
C THR A 36 0.54 -3.46 -2.81
N MET A 37 0.54 -4.63 -3.44
CA MET A 37 1.64 -5.59 -3.27
C MET A 37 2.97 -5.03 -3.76
N THR A 38 3.01 -4.36 -4.92
CA THR A 38 4.26 -3.77 -5.44
C THR A 38 4.78 -2.63 -4.56
N GLU A 39 3.89 -1.81 -4.01
CA GLU A 39 4.25 -0.64 -3.20
C GLU A 39 4.54 -0.99 -1.73
N MET A 40 4.12 -2.18 -1.27
CA MET A 40 4.26 -2.61 0.13
C MET A 40 5.14 -3.85 0.31
N ALA A 41 5.63 -4.46 -0.78
CA ALA A 41 6.46 -5.67 -0.71
C ALA A 41 7.71 -5.50 0.16
N TYR A 42 8.32 -4.31 0.17
CA TYR A 42 9.47 -4.01 1.03
C TYR A 42 9.04 -3.62 2.46
N LEU A 43 7.80 -3.17 2.66
CA LEU A 43 7.32 -2.71 3.97
C LEU A 43 6.95 -3.85 4.92
N SER A 44 6.66 -5.05 4.39
CA SER A 44 6.30 -6.21 5.22
C SER A 44 7.41 -6.62 6.20
N ASP A 45 8.66 -6.43 5.79
CA ASP A 45 9.82 -6.79 6.62
C ASP A 45 10.06 -5.75 7.72
N VAL A 46 9.83 -4.47 7.41
CA VAL A 46 10.10 -3.35 8.34
C VAL A 46 9.00 -3.20 9.39
N ILE A 47 7.73 -3.41 9.00
CA ILE A 47 6.58 -3.20 9.88
C ILE A 47 6.30 -4.44 10.72
N GLY A 48 6.78 -5.63 10.32
CA GLY A 48 6.62 -6.88 11.05
C GLY A 48 5.17 -7.39 11.15
N THR A 49 4.20 -6.71 10.54
CA THR A 49 2.79 -7.07 10.63
C THR A 49 2.41 -8.06 9.54
N ARG A 50 2.10 -9.30 9.95
CA ARG A 50 1.53 -10.32 9.08
C ARG A 50 0.15 -9.91 8.54
N GLU A 51 -0.52 -8.99 9.23
CA GLU A 51 -1.87 -8.51 8.92
C GLU A 51 -1.95 -7.75 7.59
N LEU A 52 -0.98 -6.87 7.29
CA LEU A 52 -0.96 -6.11 6.03
C LEU A 52 -0.77 -7.03 4.81
N THR A 53 0.21 -7.93 4.88
CA THR A 53 0.48 -8.89 3.79
C THR A 53 -0.71 -9.84 3.61
N THR A 54 -1.31 -10.32 4.71
CA THR A 54 -2.48 -11.20 4.65
C THR A 54 -3.68 -10.49 4.04
N ALA A 55 -3.96 -9.24 4.43
CA ALA A 55 -5.06 -8.46 3.87
C ALA A 55 -4.88 -8.18 2.36
N ALA A 56 -3.67 -7.82 1.93
CA ALA A 56 -3.38 -7.57 0.51
C ALA A 56 -3.52 -8.85 -0.34
N LEU A 57 -3.02 -9.98 0.14
CA LEU A 57 -3.16 -11.28 -0.54
C LEU A 57 -4.63 -11.71 -0.62
N LEU A 58 -5.38 -11.58 0.48
CA LEU A 58 -6.80 -11.93 0.49
C LEU A 58 -7.61 -11.06 -0.48
N MET A 59 -7.30 -9.76 -0.58
CA MET A 59 -7.94 -8.88 -1.57
C MET A 59 -7.66 -9.35 -3.01
N LEU A 60 -6.43 -9.74 -3.33
CA LEU A 60 -6.10 -10.25 -4.65
C LEU A 60 -6.82 -11.57 -4.95
N CYS A 61 -6.87 -12.49 -3.98
CA CYS A 61 -7.65 -13.73 -4.07
C CYS A 61 -9.14 -13.45 -4.28
N LEU A 62 -9.72 -12.51 -3.54
CA LEU A 62 -11.11 -12.08 -3.71
C LEU A 62 -11.40 -11.52 -5.10
N GLY A 63 -10.53 -10.65 -5.60
CA GLY A 63 -10.64 -10.08 -6.95
C GLY A 63 -10.60 -11.14 -8.03
N THR A 64 -9.68 -12.10 -7.93
CA THR A 64 -9.55 -13.19 -8.92
C THR A 64 -10.70 -14.20 -8.86
N CYS A 65 -11.17 -14.58 -7.67
CA CYS A 65 -12.35 -15.44 -7.52
C CYS A 65 -13.63 -14.78 -8.05
N THR A 66 -13.82 -13.48 -7.79
CA THR A 66 -14.98 -12.73 -8.32
C THR A 66 -14.91 -12.58 -9.83
N PHE A 67 -13.74 -12.27 -10.38
CA PHE A 67 -13.54 -12.16 -11.82
C PHE A 67 -13.86 -13.48 -12.54
N THR A 68 -13.38 -14.61 -12.02
CA THR A 68 -13.58 -15.94 -12.63
C THR A 68 -15.00 -16.48 -12.44
N SER A 69 -15.65 -16.18 -11.32
CA SER A 69 -17.03 -16.62 -11.05
C SER A 69 -18.10 -15.81 -11.80
N THR A 70 -17.81 -14.58 -12.21
CA THR A 70 -18.79 -13.68 -12.85
C THR A 70 -19.29 -14.17 -14.22
N PRO A 71 -18.44 -14.68 -15.13
CA PRO A 71 -18.91 -15.31 -16.37
C PRO A 71 -19.89 -16.46 -16.13
N LEU A 72 -19.69 -17.27 -15.09
CA LEU A 72 -20.60 -18.36 -14.74
C LEU A 72 -22.01 -17.84 -14.44
N GLY A 73 -22.12 -16.69 -13.77
CA GLY A 73 -23.39 -16.00 -13.56
C GLY A 73 -24.03 -15.60 -14.88
N LEU A 74 -23.30 -14.90 -15.76
CA LEU A 74 -23.82 -14.49 -17.07
C LEU A 74 -24.29 -15.69 -17.92
N PHE A 75 -23.48 -16.76 -17.99
CA PHE A 75 -23.82 -17.98 -18.71
C PHE A 75 -25.01 -18.72 -18.11
N SER A 76 -25.17 -18.70 -16.78
CA SER A 76 -26.30 -19.34 -16.11
C SER A 76 -27.64 -18.73 -16.50
N VAL A 77 -27.71 -17.42 -16.70
CA VAL A 77 -28.95 -16.74 -17.13
C VAL A 77 -29.33 -17.15 -18.56
N ILE A 78 -28.33 -17.31 -19.44
CA ILE A 78 -28.53 -17.65 -20.85
C ILE A 78 -28.95 -19.12 -20.99
N THR A 79 -28.24 -20.03 -20.32
CA THR A 79 -28.45 -21.49 -20.43
C THR A 79 -29.67 -21.98 -19.64
N LYS A 80 -30.21 -21.17 -18.72
CA LYS A 80 -31.34 -21.51 -17.84
C LYS A 80 -31.14 -22.82 -17.05
N GLN A 81 -29.89 -23.15 -16.74
CA GLN A 81 -29.55 -24.33 -15.94
C GLN A 81 -29.50 -23.97 -14.45
N ASN A 82 -30.39 -24.57 -13.65
CA ASN A 82 -30.48 -24.27 -12.21
C ASN A 82 -29.20 -24.65 -11.44
N THR A 83 -28.48 -25.69 -11.85
CA THR A 83 -27.23 -26.11 -11.20
C THR A 83 -26.14 -25.04 -11.33
N MET A 84 -25.97 -24.43 -12.51
CA MET A 84 -24.99 -23.35 -12.72
C MET A 84 -25.34 -22.10 -11.90
N MET A 85 -26.64 -21.81 -11.77
CA MET A 85 -27.16 -20.72 -10.97
C MET A 85 -26.86 -20.92 -9.48
N LEU A 86 -27.13 -22.12 -8.97
CA LEU A 86 -26.85 -22.48 -7.57
C LEU A 86 -25.35 -22.38 -7.28
N THR A 87 -24.50 -22.90 -8.17
CA THR A 87 -23.05 -22.81 -8.01
C THR A 87 -22.57 -21.36 -7.95
N HIS A 88 -23.04 -20.49 -8.85
CA HIS A 88 -22.69 -19.08 -8.81
C HIS A 88 -23.17 -18.37 -7.54
N MET A 89 -24.40 -18.68 -7.08
CA MET A 89 -24.97 -18.15 -5.83
C MET A 89 -24.12 -18.54 -4.61
N VAL A 90 -23.69 -19.79 -4.53
CA VAL A 90 -22.83 -20.27 -3.43
C VAL A 90 -21.46 -19.59 -3.48
N LEU A 91 -20.86 -19.44 -4.67
CA LEU A 91 -19.57 -18.77 -4.83
C LEU A 91 -19.61 -17.30 -4.39
N ILE A 92 -20.61 -16.54 -4.83
CA ILE A 92 -20.73 -15.11 -4.48
C ILE A 92 -21.04 -14.91 -2.98
N PHE A 93 -21.74 -15.86 -2.36
CA PHE A 93 -21.94 -15.87 -0.91
C PHE A 93 -20.62 -16.04 -0.14
N PHE A 94 -19.77 -17.01 -0.52
CA PHE A 94 -18.45 -17.20 0.09
C PHE A 94 -17.52 -16.01 -0.12
N VAL A 95 -17.55 -15.39 -1.31
CA VAL A 95 -16.85 -14.12 -1.57
C VAL A 95 -17.30 -13.04 -0.58
N GLY A 96 -18.61 -12.92 -0.33
CA GLY A 96 -19.17 -11.99 0.65
C GLY A 96 -18.56 -12.20 2.04
N LEU A 97 -18.51 -13.45 2.51
CA LEU A 97 -17.91 -13.79 3.81
C LEU A 97 -16.42 -13.42 3.87
N LEU A 98 -15.65 -13.78 2.85
CA LEU A 98 -14.22 -13.46 2.78
C LEU A 98 -13.98 -11.94 2.71
N SER A 99 -14.85 -11.18 2.04
CA SER A 99 -14.77 -9.71 1.99
C SER A 99 -15.06 -9.07 3.35
N ALA A 100 -15.94 -9.64 4.16
CA ALA A 100 -16.17 -9.20 5.53
C ALA A 100 -14.94 -9.43 6.42
N VAL A 101 -14.26 -10.58 6.26
CA VAL A 101 -12.99 -10.85 6.95
C VAL A 101 -11.92 -9.84 6.52
N CYS A 102 -11.81 -9.52 5.24
CA CYS A 102 -10.86 -8.51 4.76
C CYS A 102 -11.13 -7.12 5.34
N ALA A 103 -12.40 -6.72 5.44
CA ALA A 103 -12.78 -5.46 6.08
C ALA A 103 -12.36 -5.44 7.56
N TRP A 104 -12.61 -6.53 8.29
CA TRP A 104 -12.20 -6.69 9.70
C TRP A 104 -10.68 -6.58 9.89
N LEU A 105 -9.90 -7.26 9.04
CA LEU A 105 -8.43 -7.16 9.05
C LEU A 105 -7.96 -5.73 8.77
N GLY A 106 -8.59 -5.05 7.82
CA GLY A 106 -8.31 -3.64 7.54
C GLY A 106 -8.56 -2.73 8.75
N PHE A 107 -9.64 -2.96 9.50
CA PHE A 107 -9.93 -2.21 10.72
C PHE A 107 -8.91 -2.46 11.84
N ASN A 108 -8.49 -3.71 12.05
CA ASN A 108 -7.46 -4.04 13.03
C ASN A 108 -6.13 -3.35 12.67
N LEU A 109 -5.72 -3.46 11.40
CA LEU A 109 -4.51 -2.82 10.93
C LEU A 109 -4.57 -1.28 11.08
N ASN A 110 -5.72 -0.66 10.78
CA ASN A 110 -5.93 0.77 11.03
C ASN A 110 -5.75 1.14 12.51
N SER A 111 -6.22 0.27 13.43
CA SER A 111 -6.04 0.45 14.87
C SER A 111 -4.57 0.32 15.28
N GLU A 112 -3.82 -0.63 14.71
CA GLU A 112 -2.39 -0.81 14.99
C GLU A 112 -1.56 0.40 14.57
N VAL A 113 -1.87 0.98 13.40
CA VAL A 113 -1.23 2.22 12.93
C VAL A 113 -1.55 3.38 13.88
N ASN A 114 -2.81 3.54 14.28
CA ASN A 114 -3.23 4.65 15.14
C ASN A 114 -2.77 4.54 16.59
N SER A 115 -2.55 3.32 17.10
CA SER A 115 -2.09 3.06 18.46
C SER A 115 -0.58 3.20 18.63
N GLY A 116 0.17 3.42 17.55
CA GLY A 116 1.63 3.53 17.58
C GLY A 116 2.36 2.18 17.66
N VAL A 117 1.66 1.07 17.48
CA VAL A 117 2.27 -0.28 17.41
C VAL A 117 3.25 -0.35 16.25
N VAL A 118 2.87 0.21 15.09
CA VAL A 118 3.77 0.29 13.92
C VAL A 118 5.02 1.10 14.21
N LEU A 119 4.90 2.22 14.93
CA LEU A 119 6.05 3.02 15.35
C LEU A 119 6.99 2.22 16.27
N HIS A 120 6.42 1.43 17.19
CA HIS A 120 7.20 0.59 18.09
C HIS A 120 7.99 -0.50 17.34
N TRP A 121 7.35 -1.22 16.41
CA TRP A 121 8.03 -2.23 15.58
C TRP A 121 9.13 -1.61 14.71
N MET A 122 8.83 -0.47 14.08
CA MET A 122 9.79 0.28 13.30
C MET A 122 11.01 0.68 14.14
N ASN A 123 10.80 1.06 15.41
CA ASN A 123 11.90 1.40 16.32
C ASN A 123 12.77 0.19 16.69
N ILE A 124 12.17 -0.96 17.00
CA ILE A 124 12.91 -2.19 17.30
C ILE A 124 13.72 -2.64 16.08
N SER A 125 13.09 -2.64 14.90
CA SER A 125 13.72 -3.01 13.63
C SER A 125 14.90 -2.09 13.31
N PHE A 126 14.71 -0.78 13.47
CA PHE A 126 15.75 0.23 13.25
C PHE A 126 16.95 0.05 14.19
N LEU A 127 16.70 -0.13 15.49
CA LEU A 127 17.76 -0.20 16.50
C LEU A 127 18.56 -1.50 16.44
N ASN A 128 17.89 -2.63 16.24
CA ASN A 128 18.50 -3.95 16.46
C ASN A 128 18.77 -4.73 15.17
N GLU A 129 17.95 -4.55 14.14
CA GLU A 129 17.94 -5.45 12.98
C GLU A 129 18.46 -4.81 11.69
N TYR A 130 18.47 -3.47 11.61
CA TYR A 130 19.12 -2.79 10.50
C TYR A 130 20.61 -3.17 10.44
N GLY A 131 21.09 -3.57 9.25
CA GLY A 131 22.47 -4.00 9.06
C GLY A 131 22.79 -5.43 9.53
N ASN A 132 21.80 -6.19 10.01
CA ASN A 132 21.99 -7.58 10.40
C ASN A 132 22.30 -8.46 9.17
N PRO A 133 23.43 -9.20 9.14
CA PRO A 133 23.79 -10.08 8.02
C PRO A 133 22.80 -11.23 7.80
N GLU A 134 22.03 -11.63 8.82
CA GLU A 134 20.97 -12.65 8.69
C GLU A 134 19.65 -12.08 8.13
N ALA A 135 19.46 -10.76 8.23
CA ALA A 135 18.25 -10.04 7.79
C ALA A 135 18.57 -9.00 6.70
N VAL A 136 19.28 -9.41 5.64
CA VAL A 136 19.67 -8.52 4.53
C VAL A 136 18.46 -7.86 3.86
N ALA A 137 17.36 -8.61 3.69
CA ALA A 137 16.11 -8.11 3.11
C ALA A 137 15.53 -6.93 3.90
N LEU A 138 15.62 -6.98 5.23
CA LEU A 138 15.18 -5.89 6.09
C LEU A 138 15.98 -4.60 5.85
N THR A 139 17.31 -4.73 5.74
CA THR A 139 18.19 -3.58 5.49
C THR A 139 17.88 -2.95 4.13
N GLN A 140 17.68 -3.77 3.10
CA GLN A 140 17.29 -3.30 1.76
C GLN A 140 15.93 -2.58 1.78
N SER A 141 14.99 -3.11 2.55
CA SER A 141 13.66 -2.52 2.71
C SER A 141 13.69 -1.16 3.41
N TRP A 142 14.54 -0.99 4.42
CA TRP A 142 14.82 0.31 5.04
C TRP A 142 15.47 1.30 4.08
N ASP A 143 16.48 0.86 3.33
CA ASP A 143 17.16 1.70 2.35
C ASP A 143 16.20 2.18 1.25
N GLU A 144 15.32 1.30 0.77
CA GLU A 144 14.30 1.64 -0.22
C GLU A 144 13.26 2.61 0.33
N MET A 145 12.80 2.38 1.58
CA MET A 145 11.90 3.32 2.26
C MET A 145 12.52 4.72 2.38
N GLN A 146 13.79 4.79 2.77
CA GLN A 146 14.53 6.05 2.92
C GLN A 146 14.66 6.79 1.59
N ARG A 147 14.98 6.09 0.51
CA ARG A 147 15.05 6.67 -0.84
C ARG A 147 13.68 7.14 -1.33
N LYS A 148 12.64 6.30 -1.19
CA LYS A 148 11.28 6.60 -1.68
C LYS A 148 10.68 7.81 -0.99
N PHE A 149 10.80 7.88 0.33
CA PHE A 149 10.22 8.99 1.11
C PHE A 149 11.19 10.13 1.35
N THR A 150 12.43 10.05 0.84
CA THR A 150 13.48 11.04 1.06
C THR A 150 13.63 11.38 2.55
N CYS A 151 13.75 10.34 3.36
CA CYS A 151 13.71 10.40 4.82
C CYS A 151 14.94 9.71 5.43
N CYS A 152 15.25 10.05 6.68
CA CYS A 152 16.33 9.44 7.44
C CYS A 152 15.93 9.32 8.92
N GLY A 153 16.16 8.14 9.50
CA GLY A 153 15.73 7.85 10.87
C GLY A 153 14.22 7.66 11.00
N ILE A 154 13.73 7.63 12.23
CA ILE A 154 12.31 7.33 12.50
C ILE A 154 11.49 8.61 12.55
N THR A 155 11.92 9.60 13.33
CA THR A 155 11.22 10.87 13.56
C THR A 155 12.12 12.08 13.23
N ASP A 156 11.48 13.22 12.95
CA ASP A 156 12.16 14.48 12.59
C ASP A 156 13.04 15.03 13.72
N GLU A 157 12.81 14.62 14.99
CA GLU A 157 13.44 15.25 16.16
C GLU A 157 14.88 14.81 16.40
N LYS A 158 15.28 13.62 15.92
CA LYS A 158 16.50 12.96 16.39
C LYS A 158 17.57 12.74 15.31
N ASN A 159 17.31 13.19 14.07
CA ASN A 159 18.30 13.38 13.00
C ASN A 159 19.35 12.22 12.91
N SER A 160 20.63 12.56 12.74
CA SER A 160 21.73 11.60 12.66
C SER A 160 22.10 10.95 13.99
N SER A 161 21.57 11.46 15.11
CA SER A 161 21.94 10.98 16.44
C SER A 161 21.32 9.63 16.79
N GLU A 162 20.14 9.29 16.23
CA GLU A 162 19.52 7.98 16.43
C GLU A 162 20.40 6.85 15.90
N TRP A 163 21.02 7.07 14.74
CA TRP A 163 21.89 6.11 14.08
C TRP A 163 23.07 5.69 14.95
N LEU A 164 23.61 6.61 15.77
CA LEU A 164 24.73 6.34 16.66
C LEU A 164 24.41 5.31 17.75
N THR A 165 23.12 5.09 18.02
CA THR A 165 22.64 4.12 19.03
C THR A 165 22.26 2.76 18.42
N THR A 166 22.27 2.64 17.09
CA THR A 166 21.91 1.40 16.40
C THR A 166 22.99 0.34 16.52
N HIS A 167 22.59 -0.93 16.51
CA HIS A 167 23.53 -2.06 16.50
C HIS A 167 24.45 -2.01 15.27
N TRP A 168 23.92 -1.60 14.11
CA TRP A 168 24.70 -1.37 12.88
C TRP A 168 25.89 -0.44 13.08
N PHE A 169 25.69 0.72 13.73
CA PHE A 169 26.77 1.68 13.96
C PHE A 169 27.79 1.17 14.98
N ILE A 170 27.32 0.50 16.03
CA ILE A 170 28.16 -0.03 17.11
C ILE A 170 29.05 -1.17 16.61
N ALA A 171 28.46 -2.09 15.83
CA ALA A 171 29.11 -3.28 15.28
C ALA A 171 30.00 -2.99 14.04
N TYR A 172 30.00 -1.76 13.54
CA TYR A 172 30.78 -1.41 12.35
C TYR A 172 32.30 -1.53 12.60
N GLU A 173 32.95 -2.45 11.88
CA GLU A 173 34.36 -2.81 12.11
C GLU A 173 35.36 -1.86 11.44
N THR A 174 34.99 -1.23 10.32
CA THR A 174 35.91 -0.40 9.52
C THR A 174 35.90 1.07 9.94
N TRP A 175 37.07 1.68 10.10
CA TRP A 175 37.21 3.11 10.39
C TRP A 175 37.55 3.91 9.13
N PRO A 176 37.00 5.12 8.93
CA PRO A 176 36.01 5.81 9.78
C PRO A 176 34.58 5.26 9.64
N ARG A 177 33.88 5.16 10.77
CA ARG A 177 32.48 4.70 10.83
C ARG A 177 31.55 5.70 10.13
N PRO A 178 30.72 5.26 9.17
CA PRO A 178 29.70 6.11 8.58
C PRO A 178 28.65 6.42 9.64
N ARG A 179 28.23 7.69 9.76
CA ARG A 179 27.21 8.09 10.75
C ARG A 179 25.80 7.67 10.36
N VAL A 180 25.54 7.58 9.05
CA VAL A 180 24.25 7.24 8.46
C VAL A 180 24.49 6.35 7.23
N PRO A 181 23.51 5.54 6.80
CA PRO A 181 23.62 4.78 5.55
C PRO A 181 23.52 5.69 4.32
N ILE A 182 23.97 5.19 3.16
CA ILE A 182 23.97 5.95 1.89
C ILE A 182 22.54 6.34 1.47
N SER A 183 21.55 5.51 1.77
CA SER A 183 20.12 5.77 1.51
C SER A 183 19.57 6.99 2.25
N CYS A 184 20.21 7.43 3.34
CA CYS A 184 19.87 8.68 4.04
C CYS A 184 20.45 9.94 3.37
N CYS A 185 21.36 9.79 2.40
CA CYS A 185 22.07 10.90 1.80
C CYS A 185 21.21 11.59 0.74
N ALA A 186 21.01 12.89 0.91
CA ALA A 186 20.23 13.70 0.00
C ALA A 186 21.00 13.92 -1.30
N THR A 187 20.31 14.00 -2.44
CA THR A 187 20.95 14.33 -3.71
C THR A 187 21.40 15.79 -3.74
N CYS A 188 22.40 16.11 -4.56
CA CYS A 188 22.84 17.50 -4.78
C CYS A 188 21.69 18.44 -5.16
N GLU A 189 20.73 17.98 -5.96
CA GLU A 189 19.50 18.72 -6.29
C GLU A 189 18.67 19.06 -5.04
N THR A 190 18.51 18.09 -4.13
CA THR A 190 17.77 18.28 -2.88
C THR A 190 18.47 19.27 -1.96
N VAL A 191 19.80 19.21 -1.89
CA VAL A 191 20.59 20.15 -1.07
C VAL A 191 20.51 21.57 -1.66
N HIS A 192 20.67 21.72 -2.98
CA HIS A 192 20.55 23.02 -3.65
C HIS A 192 19.17 23.65 -3.48
N SER A 193 18.10 22.89 -3.73
CA SER A 193 16.73 23.41 -3.57
C SER A 193 16.43 23.85 -2.12
N ARG A 194 17.03 23.20 -1.13
CA ARG A 194 16.87 23.56 0.28
C ARG A 194 17.59 24.87 0.64
N PHE A 195 18.87 25.01 0.27
CA PHE A 195 19.70 26.11 0.77
C PHE A 195 19.86 27.26 -0.22
N CYS A 196 19.90 27.00 -1.53
CA CYS A 196 20.19 28.04 -2.53
C CYS A 196 19.00 28.96 -2.83
N ASN A 197 17.78 28.56 -2.48
CA ASN A 197 16.61 29.44 -2.55
C ASN A 197 16.75 30.68 -1.66
N SER A 198 17.60 30.63 -0.63
CA SER A 198 17.88 31.77 0.25
C SER A 198 18.49 32.98 -0.50
N PHE A 199 19.21 32.76 -1.61
CA PHE A 199 19.73 33.85 -2.45
C PHE A 199 18.62 34.61 -3.20
N LEU A 200 17.46 33.97 -3.40
CA LEU A 200 16.31 34.58 -4.08
C LEU A 200 15.42 35.35 -3.11
N THR A 201 15.36 34.91 -1.85
CA THR A 201 14.43 35.44 -0.85
C THR A 201 15.07 36.47 0.08
N ASN A 202 16.38 36.35 0.35
CA ASN A 202 17.12 37.24 1.23
C ASN A 202 18.37 37.74 0.51
N PHE A 203 18.33 38.97 -0.03
CA PHE A 203 19.51 39.59 -0.60
C PHE A 203 20.51 39.91 0.52
N PRO A 204 21.83 39.67 0.33
CA PRO A 204 22.82 39.98 1.36
C PRO A 204 22.84 41.48 1.65
N GLU A 205 22.39 41.89 2.85
CA GLU A 205 22.67 43.23 3.36
C GLU A 205 24.16 43.33 3.73
N ASP A 206 24.81 44.41 3.31
CA ASP A 206 26.22 44.71 3.57
C ASP A 206 27.26 43.66 3.11
N GLY A 207 26.86 42.75 2.20
CA GLY A 207 27.74 41.70 1.66
C GLY A 207 28.02 40.54 2.62
N VAL A 208 27.31 40.46 3.76
CA VAL A 208 27.44 39.36 4.72
C VAL A 208 26.49 38.24 4.32
N LEU A 209 27.03 37.06 4.01
CA LEU A 209 26.22 35.88 3.73
C LEU A 209 25.58 35.34 5.00
N ASN A 210 24.32 34.91 4.92
CA ASN A 210 23.69 34.10 5.96
C ASN A 210 24.18 32.64 5.92
N ASP A 211 23.82 31.83 6.92
CA ASP A 211 24.26 30.42 6.99
C ASP A 211 23.78 29.58 5.81
N ASP A 212 22.55 29.80 5.33
CA ASP A 212 21.99 29.07 4.19
C ASP A 212 22.74 29.39 2.89
N GLN A 213 23.09 30.66 2.68
CA GLN A 213 23.87 31.13 1.54
C GLN A 213 25.30 30.58 1.57
N ARG A 214 25.95 30.58 2.75
CA ARG A 214 27.25 29.93 2.95
C ARG A 214 27.19 28.44 2.64
N THR A 215 26.14 27.78 3.13
CA THR A 215 25.91 26.35 2.96
C THR A 215 25.64 25.99 1.50
N CYS A 216 24.85 26.81 0.79
CA CYS A 216 24.61 26.66 -0.65
C CYS A 216 25.92 26.72 -1.43
N ILE A 217 26.76 27.74 -1.23
CA ILE A 217 28.04 27.87 -1.96
C ILE A 217 28.94 26.66 -1.69
N ALA A 218 29.06 26.24 -0.43
CA ALA A 218 29.87 25.07 -0.07
C ALA A 218 29.33 23.79 -0.72
N ALA A 219 28.00 23.59 -0.72
CA ALA A 219 27.36 22.47 -1.38
C ALA A 219 27.53 22.51 -2.91
N SER A 220 27.44 23.69 -3.53
CA SER A 220 27.63 23.86 -4.99
C SER A 220 29.04 23.50 -5.44
N TYR A 221 30.06 23.83 -4.65
CA TYR A 221 31.43 23.42 -4.96
C TYR A 221 31.59 21.89 -4.88
N MET A 222 31.11 21.29 -3.79
CA MET A 222 31.14 19.83 -3.59
C MET A 222 30.35 19.06 -4.67
N CYS A 223 29.24 19.62 -5.13
CA CYS A 223 28.36 19.03 -6.13
C CYS A 223 28.80 19.31 -7.58
N SER A 224 29.89 20.02 -7.81
CA SER A 224 30.40 20.35 -9.15
C SER A 224 31.66 19.54 -9.53
N GLU A 225 32.19 18.71 -8.64
CA GLU A 225 33.37 17.87 -8.92
C GLU A 225 33.02 16.66 -9.79
N ALA A 226 33.98 16.13 -10.56
CA ALA A 226 33.78 15.01 -11.50
C ALA A 226 33.19 13.71 -10.89
N ASN A 227 33.06 13.64 -9.56
CA ASN A 227 32.47 12.55 -8.81
C ASN A 227 31.40 13.05 -7.82
N GLU A 228 30.53 13.95 -8.29
CA GLU A 228 29.48 14.67 -7.54
C GLU A 228 28.75 13.78 -6.52
N ARG A 229 28.38 12.56 -6.93
CA ARG A 229 27.63 11.62 -6.10
C ARG A 229 28.47 11.05 -4.97
N LEU A 230 29.71 10.65 -5.24
CA LEU A 230 30.59 10.07 -4.22
C LEU A 230 31.01 11.12 -3.18
N ALA A 231 31.34 12.34 -3.62
CA ALA A 231 31.76 13.41 -2.72
C ALA A 231 30.62 13.82 -1.75
N ASN A 232 29.39 13.86 -2.24
CA ASN A 232 28.20 14.12 -1.44
C ASN A 232 27.88 12.96 -0.47
N GLU A 233 27.99 11.71 -0.92
CA GLU A 233 27.79 10.53 -0.07
C GLU A 233 28.85 10.45 1.05
N GLU A 234 30.12 10.73 0.75
CA GLU A 234 31.18 10.80 1.76
C GLU A 234 30.90 11.89 2.79
N ALA A 235 30.58 13.12 2.35
CA ALA A 235 30.25 14.23 3.22
C ALA A 235 29.05 13.92 4.14
N CYS A 236 28.00 13.34 3.58
CA CYS A 236 26.81 12.89 4.30
C CYS A 236 27.12 11.81 5.36
N GLN A 237 27.95 10.82 5.02
CA GLN A 237 28.37 9.79 5.97
C GLN A 237 29.31 10.33 7.06
N GLY A 238 29.73 11.59 6.95
CA GLY A 238 30.68 12.23 7.85
C GLY A 238 32.13 11.82 7.59
N ARG A 239 32.42 11.29 6.39
CA ARG A 239 33.74 11.00 5.86
C ARG A 239 34.25 12.24 5.10
N GLY A 240 35.53 12.58 5.23
CA GLY A 240 36.12 13.76 4.58
C GLY A 240 36.15 15.06 5.41
N SER A 241 36.64 16.13 4.78
CA SER A 241 36.96 17.43 5.43
C SER A 241 35.90 18.51 5.17
N ALA A 242 34.62 18.15 5.11
CA ALA A 242 33.54 19.11 4.88
C ALA A 242 33.49 20.16 6.02
N SER A 243 33.57 21.44 5.65
CA SER A 243 33.58 22.60 6.58
C SER A 243 32.19 22.99 7.11
N THR A 244 31.12 22.41 6.56
CA THR A 244 29.72 22.70 6.91
C THR A 244 29.14 21.65 7.86
N SER A 245 28.00 21.96 8.48
CA SER A 245 27.30 21.02 9.36
C SER A 245 26.99 19.73 8.61
N LYS A 246 27.39 18.58 9.17
CA LYS A 246 27.24 17.25 8.55
C LYS A 246 25.78 16.87 8.29
N GLU A 247 24.84 17.56 8.93
CA GLU A 247 23.39 17.39 8.75
C GLU A 247 22.86 17.99 7.43
N THR A 248 23.63 18.85 6.78
CA THR A 248 23.28 19.50 5.51
C THR A 248 23.02 18.51 4.37
N TYR A 249 23.77 17.40 4.33
CA TYR A 249 23.79 16.47 3.20
C TYR A 249 22.91 15.23 3.40
N MET A 250 22.10 15.19 4.47
CA MET A 250 21.15 14.11 4.72
C MET A 250 19.70 14.56 4.59
N HIS A 251 18.82 13.58 4.43
CA HIS A 251 17.39 13.79 4.60
C HIS A 251 17.08 14.16 6.07
N THR A 252 16.25 15.18 6.25
CA THR A 252 15.93 15.76 7.58
C THR A 252 14.56 15.35 8.11
N LYS A 253 13.78 14.62 7.31
CA LYS A 253 12.47 14.11 7.69
C LYS A 253 12.61 12.68 8.18
N GLY A 254 11.92 12.31 9.24
CA GLY A 254 11.75 10.95 9.70
C GLY A 254 10.86 10.14 8.77
N CYS A 255 11.10 8.84 8.70
CA CYS A 255 10.39 7.96 7.78
C CYS A 255 8.98 7.57 8.25
N TYR A 256 8.66 7.70 9.54
CA TYR A 256 7.37 7.23 10.08
C TYR A 256 6.17 8.03 9.57
N ALA A 257 6.24 9.36 9.57
CA ALA A 257 5.12 10.21 9.16
C ALA A 257 4.65 9.99 7.71
N PRO A 258 5.54 10.01 6.68
CA PRO A 258 5.12 9.73 5.31
C PRO A 258 4.66 8.27 5.12
N LEU A 259 5.30 7.33 5.82
CA LEU A 259 4.89 5.92 5.80
C LEU A 259 3.47 5.73 6.36
N ALA A 260 3.17 6.32 7.50
CA ALA A 260 1.87 6.24 8.15
C ALA A 260 0.77 6.86 7.26
N ALA A 261 1.06 7.98 6.60
CA ALA A 261 0.13 8.61 5.67
C ALA A 261 -0.19 7.73 4.45
N GLU A 262 0.84 7.14 3.83
CA GLU A 262 0.68 6.20 2.71
C GLU A 262 -0.12 4.97 3.16
N LEU A 263 0.27 4.37 4.29
CA LEU A 263 -0.38 3.18 4.83
C LEU A 263 -1.86 3.44 5.17
N HIS A 264 -2.20 4.59 5.76
CA HIS A 264 -3.59 4.99 5.98
C HIS A 264 -4.39 5.10 4.70
N HIS A 265 -3.79 5.59 3.61
CA HIS A 265 -4.46 5.66 2.32
C HIS A 265 -4.83 4.26 1.82
N HIS A 266 -3.86 3.34 1.79
CA HIS A 266 -4.10 1.96 1.36
C HIS A 266 -5.11 1.24 2.25
N ILE A 267 -4.99 1.35 3.57
CA ILE A 267 -5.92 0.72 4.51
C ILE A 267 -7.35 1.20 4.31
N LYS A 268 -7.56 2.52 4.15
CA LYS A 268 -8.90 3.09 3.90
C LYS A 268 -9.49 2.58 2.60
N CYS A 269 -8.70 2.51 1.53
CA CYS A 269 -9.12 1.91 0.26
C CYS A 269 -9.48 0.43 0.41
N ILE A 270 -8.70 -0.34 1.18
CA ILE A 270 -8.98 -1.75 1.46
C ILE A 270 -10.31 -1.93 2.18
N ILE A 271 -10.54 -1.18 3.26
CA ILE A 271 -11.78 -1.25 4.04
C ILE A 271 -12.97 -0.88 3.15
N PHE A 272 -12.90 0.25 2.44
CA PHE A 272 -13.99 0.72 1.59
C PHE A 272 -14.33 -0.28 0.48
N ALA A 273 -13.32 -0.78 -0.23
CA ALA A 273 -13.50 -1.73 -1.33
C ALA A 273 -14.06 -3.08 -0.83
N SER A 274 -13.61 -3.54 0.35
CA SER A 274 -14.10 -4.77 0.97
C SER A 274 -15.57 -4.65 1.42
N LEU A 275 -15.95 -3.54 2.05
CA LEU A 275 -17.33 -3.26 2.45
C LEU A 275 -18.25 -3.12 1.23
N LEU A 276 -17.82 -2.39 0.21
CA LEU A 276 -18.57 -2.26 -1.05
C LEU A 276 -18.80 -3.63 -1.70
N THR A 277 -17.75 -4.45 -1.78
CA THR A 277 -17.84 -5.83 -2.31
C THR A 277 -18.78 -6.68 -1.47
N CYS A 278 -18.73 -6.58 -0.14
CA CYS A 278 -19.62 -7.31 0.76
C CYS A 278 -21.09 -6.96 0.51
N VAL A 279 -21.42 -5.67 0.39
CA VAL A 279 -22.79 -5.21 0.10
C VAL A 279 -23.26 -5.69 -1.27
N ILE A 280 -22.42 -5.56 -2.29
CA ILE A 280 -22.77 -6.01 -3.65
C ILE A 280 -22.97 -7.53 -3.67
N SER A 281 -22.10 -8.30 -3.03
CA SER A 281 -22.23 -9.76 -2.95
C SER A 281 -23.49 -10.18 -2.21
N PHE A 282 -23.86 -9.49 -1.13
CA PHE A 282 -25.12 -9.74 -0.43
C PHE A 282 -26.34 -9.48 -1.31
N LEU A 283 -26.41 -8.30 -1.94
CA LEU A 283 -27.51 -7.94 -2.86
C LEU A 283 -27.58 -8.90 -4.06
N SER A 284 -26.43 -9.26 -4.62
CA SER A 284 -26.31 -10.24 -5.70
C SER A 284 -26.86 -11.60 -5.25
N THR A 285 -26.48 -12.07 -4.06
CA THR A 285 -26.98 -13.34 -3.49
C THR A 285 -28.51 -13.34 -3.36
N CYS A 286 -29.11 -12.25 -2.85
CA CYS A 286 -30.57 -12.13 -2.74
C CYS A 286 -31.25 -12.18 -4.12
N VAL A 287 -30.72 -11.48 -5.12
CA VAL A 287 -31.27 -11.46 -6.48
C VAL A 287 -31.13 -12.84 -7.14
N TRP A 288 -29.99 -13.50 -6.96
CA TRP A 288 -29.75 -14.85 -7.48
C TRP A 288 -30.64 -15.90 -6.82
N TYR A 289 -30.88 -15.79 -5.51
CA TYR A 289 -31.83 -16.63 -4.81
C TYR A 289 -33.26 -16.47 -5.36
N ALA A 290 -33.73 -15.22 -5.53
CA ALA A 290 -35.04 -14.93 -6.11
C ALA A 290 -35.16 -15.44 -7.55
N LEU A 291 -34.09 -15.32 -8.34
CA LEU A 291 -34.04 -15.87 -9.69
C LEU A 291 -34.11 -17.40 -9.68
N HIS A 292 -33.40 -18.05 -8.75
CA HIS A 292 -33.40 -19.50 -8.58
C HIS A 292 -34.78 -20.03 -8.23
N GLU A 293 -35.44 -19.44 -7.24
CA GLU A 293 -36.81 -19.81 -6.84
C GLU A 293 -37.80 -19.65 -8.00
N SER A 294 -37.72 -18.54 -8.75
CA SER A 294 -38.59 -18.31 -9.90
C SER A 294 -38.38 -19.33 -11.03
N SER A 295 -37.13 -19.75 -11.26
CA SER A 295 -36.77 -20.74 -12.28
C SER A 295 -37.24 -22.13 -11.89
N PHE A 296 -37.03 -22.52 -10.62
CA PHE A 296 -37.44 -23.81 -10.08
C PHE A 296 -38.97 -23.98 -10.13
N ASN A 297 -39.72 -22.98 -9.69
CA ASN A 297 -41.18 -23.00 -9.78
C ASN A 297 -41.64 -23.16 -11.24
N SER A 298 -41.02 -22.43 -12.18
CA SER A 298 -41.37 -22.56 -13.60
C SER A 298 -41.11 -23.95 -14.19
N GLN A 299 -40.07 -24.67 -13.73
CA GLN A 299 -39.80 -26.05 -14.17
C GLN A 299 -40.81 -27.04 -13.58
N ASN A 300 -41.10 -26.95 -12.28
CA ASN A 300 -42.09 -27.81 -11.62
C ASN A 300 -43.47 -27.70 -12.29
N TYR A 301 -43.92 -26.48 -12.62
CA TYR A 301 -45.19 -26.30 -13.35
C TYR A 301 -45.17 -26.97 -14.73
N ALA A 302 -44.04 -26.93 -15.44
CA ALA A 302 -43.91 -27.55 -16.76
C ALA A 302 -43.94 -29.08 -16.68
N GLU A 303 -43.27 -29.67 -15.68
CA GLU A 303 -43.29 -31.12 -15.44
C GLU A 303 -44.69 -31.62 -15.05
N VAL A 304 -45.38 -30.90 -14.14
CA VAL A 304 -46.76 -31.23 -13.75
C VAL A 304 -47.72 -31.14 -14.94
N LEU A 305 -47.61 -30.12 -15.79
CA LEU A 305 -48.43 -29.99 -17.00
C LEU A 305 -48.18 -31.12 -18.01
N LEU A 306 -46.95 -31.62 -18.11
CA LEU A 306 -46.62 -32.78 -18.95
C LEU A 306 -47.15 -34.09 -18.36
N ALA A 307 -47.17 -34.24 -17.03
CA ALA A 307 -47.67 -35.44 -16.37
C ALA A 307 -49.21 -35.59 -16.41
N VAL A 308 -49.94 -34.50 -16.61
CA VAL A 308 -51.42 -34.48 -16.66
C VAL A 308 -51.96 -34.74 -18.09
N LYS A 309 -51.09 -34.78 -19.11
CA LYS A 309 -51.48 -34.93 -20.53
C LYS A 309 -51.18 -36.33 -21.05
#